data_AF-W5KWK2-F1
#
_entry.id   AF-W5KWK2-F1
#
_cell.length_a   1.000
_cell.length_b   1.000
_cell.length_c   1.000
_cell.angle_alpha   90.00
_cell.angle_beta   90.00
_cell.angle_gamma   90.00
#
_symmetry.space_group_name_H-M   'P 1'
#
loop_
_entity.id
_entity.type
_entity.pdbx_description
1 polymer ?
#
loop_
_entity_poly.entity_id
_entity_poly.type
_entity_poly.pdbx_seq_one_letter_code
_entity_poly.pdbx_strand_id
1 'polypeptide(L)'
;NLSRIGLSVCVCVCVCSVSHRVLQEVNSMQENLEVEKTCRETVEALASKLNRQNRSLKRKSMLYLAHLGADVIADIKLDDDEEDEDEQAAEPGICSSAHCNLIITELRSKLKSAQEEKKRLTIDLDSVKDQLRKTKEEVRETVFNYSLLCVCVCVWFAVSKYAVEEYEALQADLELEKDLRAEAEKFAQQMLVEQKKLKRQSKALMHNISPSEALQNALKEITSLTHKLETQRLEHQQQVHTHTSPFTLFVHYLHRIEHHRKFKGYEYFCFVFGCVVEELQKKLQQVSNPVPAPPAPPPPPPPPPPPPPPPSMATNPLRLVKKDIRQQAVSEMMERIKKGIQLRPVGHSSNRAKQPERIGSSSAIQELKGILVPAYFTYLYLFR
;
A
#
# COMPACT_ATOMS: atom_id res chain seq x y z
N ASN A 1 -11.74 16.14 14.95
CA ASN A 1 -10.42 16.73 14.67
C ASN A 1 -9.44 15.77 13.98
N LEU A 2 -9.32 14.50 14.36
CA LEU A 2 -8.42 13.53 13.68
C LEU A 2 -8.74 13.25 12.19
N SER A 3 -10.01 13.24 11.80
CA SER A 3 -10.37 13.04 10.38
C SER A 3 -9.96 14.23 9.49
N ARG A 4 -9.94 15.46 10.03
CA ARG A 4 -9.38 16.65 9.34
C ARG A 4 -7.86 16.57 9.22
N ILE A 5 -7.17 15.99 10.21
CA ILE A 5 -5.72 15.80 10.19
C ILE A 5 -5.34 14.74 9.14
N GLY A 6 -6.08 13.63 9.04
CA GLY A 6 -5.86 12.60 8.02
C GLY A 6 -6.06 13.10 6.58
N LEU A 7 -7.09 13.93 6.34
CA LEU A 7 -7.26 14.62 5.06
C LEU A 7 -6.13 15.64 4.80
N SER A 8 -5.70 16.40 5.81
CA SER A 8 -4.60 17.36 5.70
C SER A 8 -3.27 16.70 5.34
N VAL A 9 -2.98 15.50 5.87
CA VAL A 9 -1.74 14.77 5.59
C VAL A 9 -1.76 14.15 4.19
N CYS A 10 -2.90 13.60 3.75
CA CYS A 10 -3.05 13.10 2.38
C CYS A 10 -2.91 14.21 1.34
N VAL A 11 -3.52 15.37 1.59
CA VAL A 11 -3.35 16.58 0.76
C VAL A 11 -1.89 17.04 0.78
N CYS A 12 -1.19 17.00 1.92
CA CYS A 12 0.22 17.36 2.01
C CYS A 12 1.12 16.45 1.17
N VAL A 13 0.91 15.12 1.20
CA VAL A 13 1.71 14.15 0.41
C VAL A 13 1.46 14.33 -1.10
N CYS A 14 0.21 14.51 -1.52
CA CYS A 14 -0.10 14.81 -2.91
C CYS A 14 0.49 16.15 -3.37
N VAL A 15 0.42 17.20 -2.54
CA VAL A 15 1.00 18.52 -2.82
C VAL A 15 2.53 18.47 -2.85
N CYS A 16 3.17 17.65 -2.03
CA CYS A 16 4.62 17.42 -2.07
C CYS A 16 5.07 16.67 -3.32
N SER A 17 4.31 15.66 -3.79
CA SER A 17 4.62 14.94 -5.03
C SER A 17 4.48 15.82 -6.27
N VAL A 18 3.41 16.61 -6.34
CA VAL A 18 3.22 17.60 -7.40
C VAL A 18 4.29 18.70 -7.32
N SER A 19 4.60 19.22 -6.13
CA SER A 19 5.67 20.21 -5.93
C SER A 19 7.04 19.66 -6.35
N HIS A 20 7.33 18.38 -6.07
CA HIS A 20 8.59 17.76 -6.47
C HIS A 20 8.72 17.67 -7.99
N ARG A 21 7.66 17.25 -8.70
CA ARG A 21 7.65 17.26 -10.19
C ARG A 21 7.80 18.67 -10.75
N VAL A 22 7.11 19.66 -10.18
CA VAL A 22 7.23 21.06 -10.61
C VAL A 22 8.65 21.59 -10.37
N LEU A 23 9.27 21.30 -9.23
CA LEU A 23 10.65 21.67 -8.95
C LEU A 23 11.65 21.00 -9.90
N GLN A 24 11.41 19.73 -10.25
CA GLN A 24 12.22 19.01 -11.22
C GLN A 24 12.11 19.62 -12.62
N GLU A 25 10.90 19.99 -13.05
CA GLU A 25 10.67 20.68 -14.33
C GLU A 25 11.31 22.07 -14.34
N VAL A 26 11.20 22.84 -13.26
CA VAL A 26 11.85 24.15 -13.13
C VAL A 26 13.37 24.02 -13.20
N ASN A 27 13.95 23.04 -12.50
CA ASN A 27 15.39 22.79 -12.57
C ASN A 27 15.84 22.36 -13.97
N SER A 28 15.08 21.51 -14.65
CA SER A 28 15.38 21.11 -16.03
C SER A 28 15.29 22.29 -17.01
N MET A 29 14.29 23.18 -16.84
CA MET A 29 14.18 24.41 -17.64
C MET A 29 15.35 25.37 -17.38
N GLN A 30 15.79 25.49 -16.13
CA GLN A 30 16.92 26.33 -15.75
C GLN A 30 18.23 25.83 -16.38
N GLU A 31 18.48 24.52 -16.35
CA GLU A 31 19.65 23.91 -16.99
C GLU A 31 19.62 24.12 -18.51
N ASN A 32 18.48 23.90 -19.16
CA ASN A 32 18.31 24.15 -20.59
C ASN A 32 18.56 25.62 -20.96
N LEU A 33 18.11 26.56 -20.13
CA LEU A 33 18.34 27.99 -20.33
C LEU A 33 19.83 28.35 -20.23
N GLU A 34 20.57 27.73 -19.31
CA GLU A 34 22.02 27.93 -19.18
C GLU A 34 22.78 27.36 -20.38
N VAL A 35 22.36 26.19 -20.89
CA VAL A 35 22.90 25.64 -22.15
C VAL A 35 22.61 26.56 -23.34
N GLU A 36 21.39 27.10 -23.46
CA GLU A 36 21.06 28.02 -24.54
C GLU A 36 21.90 29.32 -24.47
N LYS A 37 22.07 29.88 -23.27
CA LYS A 37 22.91 31.08 -23.06
C LYS A 37 24.35 30.84 -23.49
N THR A 38 24.96 29.77 -23.01
CA THR A 38 26.36 29.42 -23.35
C THR A 38 26.53 29.14 -24.84
N CYS A 39 25.55 28.49 -25.48
CA CYS A 39 25.54 28.29 -26.93
C CYS A 39 25.49 29.63 -27.68
N ARG A 40 24.59 30.53 -27.31
CA ARG A 40 24.46 31.86 -27.91
C ARG A 40 25.75 32.67 -27.79
N GLU A 41 26.32 32.73 -26.59
CA GLU A 41 27.59 33.41 -26.33
C GLU A 41 28.74 32.86 -27.20
N THR A 42 28.78 31.53 -27.37
CA THR A 42 29.79 30.88 -28.22
C THR A 42 29.61 31.26 -29.70
N VAL A 43 28.37 31.28 -30.20
CA VAL A 43 28.07 31.69 -31.58
C VAL A 43 28.40 33.16 -31.81
N GLU A 44 28.07 34.05 -30.89
CA GLU A 44 28.41 35.49 -30.98
C GLU A 44 29.92 35.73 -30.98
N ALA A 45 30.67 34.97 -30.15
CA ALA A 45 32.12 35.01 -30.14
C ALA A 45 32.72 34.53 -31.48
N LEU A 46 32.18 33.45 -32.05
CA LEU A 46 32.59 32.95 -33.37
C LEU A 46 32.29 33.95 -34.49
N ALA A 47 31.09 34.52 -34.53
CA ALA A 47 30.72 35.55 -35.50
C ALA A 47 31.63 36.79 -35.41
N SER A 48 31.95 37.22 -34.18
CA SER A 48 32.88 38.32 -33.94
C SER A 48 34.29 38.00 -34.43
N LYS A 49 34.76 36.77 -34.22
CA LYS A 49 36.06 36.28 -34.71
C LYS A 49 36.10 36.27 -36.24
N LEU A 50 35.06 35.72 -36.89
CA LEU A 50 34.92 35.67 -38.33
C LEU A 50 34.92 37.09 -38.94
N ASN A 51 34.19 38.03 -38.33
CA ASN A 51 34.17 39.42 -38.77
C ASN A 51 35.54 40.11 -38.66
N ARG A 52 36.31 39.84 -37.60
CA ARG A 52 37.69 40.33 -37.47
C ARG A 52 38.60 39.74 -38.55
N GLN A 53 38.48 38.45 -38.82
CA GLN A 53 39.22 37.76 -39.88
C GLN A 53 38.87 38.32 -41.26
N ASN A 54 37.58 38.48 -41.59
CA ASN A 54 37.12 39.08 -42.86
C ASN A 54 37.60 40.53 -43.02
N ARG A 55 37.59 41.34 -41.97
CA ARG A 55 38.16 42.70 -42.01
C ARG A 55 39.67 42.67 -42.29
N SER A 56 40.40 41.76 -41.65
CA SER A 56 41.84 41.57 -41.87
C SER A 56 42.12 41.12 -43.31
N LEU A 57 41.37 40.13 -43.79
CA LEU A 57 41.47 39.61 -45.16
C LEU A 57 41.17 40.70 -46.19
N LYS A 58 40.09 41.48 -45.99
CA LYS A 58 39.73 42.60 -46.87
C LYS A 58 40.83 43.64 -46.94
N ARG A 59 41.48 43.98 -45.81
CA ARG A 59 42.64 44.91 -45.80
C ARG A 59 43.83 44.35 -46.57
N LYS A 60 44.16 43.07 -46.37
CA LYS A 60 45.25 42.40 -47.08
C LYS A 60 44.96 42.30 -48.59
N SER A 61 43.76 41.87 -48.96
CA SER A 61 43.30 41.80 -50.35
C SER A 61 43.36 43.17 -51.03
N MET A 62 42.91 44.24 -50.36
CA MET A 62 43.03 45.60 -50.88
C MET A 62 44.49 46.04 -51.08
N LEU A 63 45.40 45.66 -50.17
CA LEU A 63 46.83 45.96 -50.32
C LEU A 63 47.43 45.25 -51.54
N TYR A 64 47.11 43.97 -51.74
CA TYR A 64 47.56 43.22 -52.92
C TYR A 64 46.94 43.76 -54.21
N LEU A 65 45.65 44.10 -54.20
CA LEU A 65 44.95 44.68 -55.36
C LEU A 65 45.56 46.03 -55.76
N ALA A 66 46.04 46.83 -54.80
CA ALA A 66 46.76 48.07 -55.09
C ALA A 66 48.16 47.86 -55.72
N HIS A 67 48.73 46.66 -55.62
CA HIS A 67 50.01 46.28 -56.23
C HIS A 67 49.82 45.56 -57.58
N LEU A 68 48.59 45.19 -57.95
CA LEU A 68 48.26 44.55 -59.21
C LEU A 68 47.83 45.61 -60.24
N GLY A 69 48.43 45.60 -61.44
CA GLY A 69 48.04 46.49 -62.54
C GLY A 69 46.63 46.18 -63.04
N ALA A 70 45.97 47.15 -63.68
CA ALA A 70 44.60 47.03 -64.19
C ALA A 70 44.38 45.81 -65.10
N ASP A 71 45.44 45.32 -65.75
CA ASP A 71 45.41 44.17 -66.65
C ASP A 71 45.26 42.82 -65.91
N VAL A 72 45.70 42.70 -64.65
CA VAL A 72 45.61 41.44 -63.87
C VAL A 72 44.24 41.26 -63.22
N ILE A 73 43.49 42.36 -63.04
CA ILE A 73 42.16 42.34 -62.40
C ILE A 73 41.08 41.82 -63.37
N ALA A 74 41.29 41.95 -64.68
CA ALA A 74 40.35 41.50 -65.71
C ALA A 74 40.33 39.96 -65.91
N ASP A 75 41.41 39.27 -65.53
CA ASP A 75 41.55 37.82 -65.70
C ASP A 75 40.91 36.99 -64.57
N ILE A 76 40.48 37.62 -63.47
CA ILE A 76 39.77 36.95 -62.37
C ILE A 76 38.25 37.06 -62.61
N LYS A 77 37.76 36.45 -63.68
CA LYS A 77 36.35 36.06 -63.77
C LYS A 77 36.21 34.74 -63.03
N LEU A 78 35.61 34.80 -61.84
CA LEU A 78 35.18 33.62 -61.10
C LEU A 78 33.83 33.19 -61.71
N ASP A 79 33.87 32.27 -62.66
CA ASP A 79 32.73 31.42 -62.96
C ASP A 79 32.60 30.44 -61.78
N ASP A 80 31.45 30.47 -61.10
CA ASP A 80 31.06 29.52 -60.07
C ASP A 80 30.74 28.18 -60.74
N ASP A 81 31.75 27.34 -60.96
CA ASP A 81 31.57 25.92 -61.26
C ASP A 81 32.15 25.09 -60.12
N GLU A 82 31.28 24.30 -59.50
CA GLU A 82 31.63 23.26 -58.53
C GLU A 82 32.57 22.24 -59.20
N GLU A 83 33.73 21.98 -58.62
CA GLU A 83 34.41 20.68 -58.76
C GLU A 83 35.43 20.49 -57.63
N ASP A 84 35.47 19.25 -57.15
CA ASP A 84 36.21 18.74 -56.01
C ASP A 84 37.71 19.07 -56.04
N GLU A 85 38.26 19.54 -54.91
CA GLU A 85 39.71 19.57 -54.71
C GLU A 85 40.14 18.54 -53.66
N ASP A 86 40.62 17.41 -54.18
CA ASP A 86 41.60 16.55 -53.52
C ASP A 86 42.76 17.40 -52.98
N GLU A 87 42.93 17.39 -51.65
CA GLU A 87 44.08 17.99 -50.98
C GLU A 87 45.37 17.24 -51.36
N GLN A 88 46.03 17.69 -52.42
CA GLN A 88 47.44 17.36 -52.66
C GLN A 88 48.31 18.17 -51.69
N ALA A 89 48.69 17.48 -50.61
CA ALA A 89 49.65 17.92 -49.62
C ALA A 89 50.96 18.37 -50.31
N ALA A 90 51.21 19.68 -50.30
CA ALA A 90 52.50 20.25 -50.63
C ALA A 90 53.59 19.68 -49.70
N GLU A 91 54.64 19.10 -50.28
CA GLU A 91 55.82 18.62 -49.55
C GLU A 91 56.47 19.75 -48.74
N PRO A 92 56.72 19.56 -47.43
CA PRO A 92 57.47 20.53 -46.64
C PRO A 92 58.96 20.40 -46.93
N GLY A 93 59.55 21.48 -47.48
CA GLY A 93 60.98 21.61 -47.70
C GLY A 93 61.79 21.24 -46.45
N ILE A 94 62.58 20.17 -46.57
CA ILE A 94 63.39 19.61 -45.49
C ILE A 94 64.56 20.56 -45.22
N CYS A 95 64.60 21.13 -44.01
CA CYS A 95 65.80 21.82 -43.51
C CYS A 95 66.92 20.78 -43.32
N SER A 96 68.00 20.88 -44.10
CA SER A 96 69.10 19.90 -44.14
C SER A 96 70.06 19.94 -42.93
N SER A 97 69.83 20.82 -41.97
CA SER A 97 70.64 20.88 -40.73
C SER A 97 70.39 19.65 -39.87
N ALA A 98 71.45 18.90 -39.52
CA ALA A 98 71.37 17.72 -38.66
C ALA A 98 70.68 18.01 -37.31
N HIS A 99 70.82 19.24 -36.80
CA HIS A 99 70.17 19.70 -35.58
C HIS A 99 68.65 19.84 -35.73
N CYS A 100 68.18 20.40 -36.85
CA CYS A 100 66.75 20.51 -37.14
C CYS A 100 66.11 19.12 -37.28
N ASN A 101 66.80 18.17 -37.93
CA ASN A 101 66.31 16.80 -38.05
C ASN A 101 66.20 16.09 -36.68
N LEU A 102 67.17 16.28 -35.78
CA LEU A 102 67.08 15.74 -34.40
C LEU A 102 65.86 16.28 -33.65
N ILE A 103 65.65 17.60 -33.65
CA ILE A 103 64.50 18.23 -32.97
C ILE A 103 63.17 17.73 -33.57
N ILE A 104 63.07 17.65 -34.89
CA ILE A 104 61.87 17.13 -35.58
C ILE A 104 61.59 15.68 -35.16
N THR A 105 62.62 14.82 -35.06
CA THR A 105 62.44 13.43 -34.61
C THR A 105 61.99 13.33 -33.15
N GLU A 106 62.56 14.16 -32.27
CA GLU A 106 62.18 14.20 -30.85
C GLU A 106 60.72 14.67 -30.68
N LEU A 107 60.33 15.75 -31.36
CA LEU A 107 58.95 16.25 -31.35
C LEU A 107 57.97 15.23 -31.93
N ARG A 108 58.33 14.53 -33.00
CA ARG A 108 57.52 13.43 -33.56
C ARG A 108 57.36 12.28 -32.56
N SER A 109 58.40 11.94 -31.81
CA SER A 109 58.32 10.92 -30.74
C SER A 109 57.38 11.36 -29.61
N LYS A 110 57.53 12.61 -29.13
CA LYS A 110 56.66 13.18 -28.09
C LYS A 110 55.20 13.24 -28.53
N LEU A 111 54.94 13.63 -29.78
CA LEU A 111 53.59 13.64 -30.36
C LEU A 111 52.99 12.23 -30.38
N LYS A 112 53.75 11.22 -30.81
CA LYS A 112 53.29 9.81 -30.80
C LYS A 112 52.99 9.33 -29.37
N SER A 113 53.86 9.62 -28.41
CA SER A 113 53.64 9.27 -27.00
C SER A 113 52.37 9.94 -26.45
N ALA A 114 52.19 11.23 -26.70
CA ALA A 114 51.01 11.98 -26.27
C ALA A 114 49.72 11.48 -26.95
N GLN A 115 49.79 11.06 -28.22
CA GLN A 115 48.66 10.44 -28.92
C GLN A 115 48.27 9.09 -28.31
N GLU A 116 49.23 8.28 -27.89
CA GLU A 116 48.95 7.00 -27.25
C GLU A 116 48.40 7.18 -25.84
N GLU A 117 48.94 8.13 -25.08
CA GLU A 117 48.39 8.53 -23.77
C GLU A 117 46.95 9.06 -23.91
N LYS A 118 46.67 9.90 -24.92
CA LYS A 118 45.31 10.37 -25.22
C LYS A 118 44.35 9.21 -25.47
N LYS A 119 44.75 8.20 -26.26
CA LYS A 119 43.89 7.02 -26.51
C LYS A 119 43.63 6.25 -25.22
N ARG A 120 44.66 6.04 -24.40
CA ARG A 120 44.53 5.37 -23.10
C ARG A 120 43.56 6.10 -22.18
N LEU A 121 43.75 7.41 -22.00
CA LEU A 121 42.85 8.24 -21.21
C LEU A 121 41.42 8.28 -21.75
N THR A 122 41.24 8.17 -23.07
CA THR A 122 39.89 8.10 -23.68
C THR A 122 39.18 6.81 -23.29
N ILE A 123 39.88 5.68 -23.34
CA ILE A 123 39.35 4.37 -22.89
C ILE A 123 39.02 4.40 -21.40
N ASP A 124 39.91 4.95 -20.58
CA ASP A 124 39.70 5.06 -19.13
C ASP A 124 38.50 5.97 -18.82
N LEU A 125 38.37 7.09 -19.52
CA LEU A 125 37.22 8.00 -19.39
C LEU A 125 35.90 7.30 -19.72
N ASP A 126 35.86 6.52 -20.80
CA ASP A 126 34.65 5.80 -21.20
C ASP A 126 34.32 4.67 -20.21
N SER A 127 35.34 3.98 -19.67
CA SER A 127 35.18 3.00 -18.59
C SER A 127 34.57 3.62 -17.32
N VAL A 128 35.08 4.79 -16.88
CA VAL A 128 34.55 5.50 -15.72
C VAL A 128 33.12 5.99 -15.95
N LYS A 129 32.80 6.50 -17.15
CA LYS A 129 31.42 6.89 -17.50
C LYS A 129 30.46 5.70 -17.43
N ASP A 130 30.88 4.53 -17.91
CA ASP A 130 30.08 3.32 -17.86
C ASP A 130 29.85 2.85 -16.41
N GLN A 131 30.88 2.92 -15.55
CA GLN A 131 30.74 2.63 -14.12
C GLN A 131 29.78 3.61 -13.45
N LEU A 132 29.92 4.91 -13.71
CA LEU A 132 29.02 5.93 -13.18
C LEU A 132 27.57 5.69 -13.61
N ARG A 133 27.33 5.30 -14.87
CA ARG A 133 25.99 4.96 -15.37
C ARG A 133 25.38 3.78 -14.61
N LYS A 134 26.17 2.72 -14.37
CA LYS A 134 25.75 1.54 -13.61
C LYS A 134 25.39 1.90 -12.17
N THR A 135 26.30 2.56 -11.45
CA THR A 135 26.05 2.99 -10.06
C THR A 135 24.85 3.93 -9.96
N LYS A 136 24.64 4.82 -10.94
CA LYS A 136 23.48 5.71 -10.96
C LYS A 136 22.16 4.94 -11.14
N GLU A 137 22.16 3.84 -11.89
CA GLU A 137 20.99 2.96 -12.03
C GLU A 137 20.74 2.15 -10.75
N GLU A 138 21.78 1.57 -10.16
CA GLU A 138 21.68 0.85 -8.88
C GLU A 138 21.14 1.76 -7.76
N VAL A 139 21.61 3.01 -7.70
CA VAL A 139 21.09 4.01 -6.75
C VAL A 139 19.63 4.36 -7.06
N ARG A 140 19.23 4.50 -8.34
CA ARG A 140 17.82 4.73 -8.69
C ARG A 140 16.93 3.57 -8.24
N GLU A 141 17.34 2.34 -8.50
CA GLU A 141 16.58 1.16 -8.13
C GLU A 141 16.46 1.00 -6.61
N THR A 142 17.55 1.22 -5.87
CA THR A 142 17.52 1.18 -4.39
C THR A 142 16.62 2.27 -3.81
N VAL A 143 16.67 3.50 -4.33
CA VAL A 143 15.76 4.58 -3.92
C VAL A 143 14.30 4.23 -4.22
N PHE A 144 14.02 3.67 -5.40
CA PHE A 144 12.68 3.20 -5.75
C PHE A 144 12.17 2.11 -4.79
N ASN A 145 13.01 1.11 -4.50
CA ASN A 145 12.66 0.03 -3.58
C ASN A 145 12.44 0.55 -2.14
N TYR A 146 13.26 1.49 -1.67
CA TYR A 146 13.08 2.11 -0.36
C TYR A 146 11.77 2.92 -0.28
N SER A 147 11.45 3.66 -1.34
CA SER A 147 10.18 4.39 -1.45
C SER A 147 8.98 3.43 -1.38
N LEU A 148 9.04 2.32 -2.13
CA LEU A 148 7.98 1.30 -2.11
C LEU A 148 7.84 0.68 -0.72
N LEU A 149 8.95 0.33 -0.07
CA LEU A 149 8.97 -0.17 1.30
C LEU A 149 8.35 0.86 2.28
N CYS A 150 8.67 2.14 2.14
CA CYS A 150 8.09 3.20 2.96
C CYS A 150 6.57 3.24 2.82
N VAL A 151 6.05 3.17 1.58
CA VAL A 151 4.60 3.12 1.33
C VAL A 151 3.99 1.87 1.98
N CYS A 152 4.58 0.70 1.79
CA CYS A 152 4.12 -0.56 2.40
C CYS A 152 4.06 -0.47 3.92
N VAL A 153 5.10 0.10 4.55
CA VAL A 153 5.15 0.23 6.00
C VAL A 153 4.10 1.23 6.48
N CYS A 154 3.95 2.40 5.85
CA CYS A 154 2.88 3.36 6.19
C CYS A 154 1.48 2.73 6.11
N VAL A 155 1.27 1.93 5.06
CA VAL A 155 0.06 1.15 4.83
C VAL A 155 -0.16 0.16 6.00
N TRP A 156 0.84 -0.64 6.34
CA TRP A 156 0.76 -1.59 7.44
C TRP A 156 0.47 -0.91 8.78
N PHE A 157 1.17 0.18 9.10
CA PHE A 157 0.93 0.96 10.31
C PHE A 157 -0.50 1.52 10.38
N ALA A 158 -1.06 1.97 9.25
CA ALA A 158 -2.43 2.46 9.20
C ALA A 158 -3.44 1.35 9.51
N VAL A 159 -3.30 0.17 8.90
CA VAL A 159 -4.19 -0.98 9.17
C VAL A 159 -4.05 -1.47 10.60
N SER A 160 -2.82 -1.59 11.10
CA SER A 160 -2.56 -1.99 12.48
C SER A 160 -3.21 -1.03 13.47
N LYS A 161 -3.18 0.28 13.21
CA LYS A 161 -3.89 1.27 14.02
C LYS A 161 -5.40 1.05 14.01
N TYR A 162 -6.01 0.92 12.83
CA TYR A 162 -7.46 0.68 12.74
C TYR A 162 -7.87 -0.63 13.42
N ALA A 163 -7.07 -1.69 13.30
CA ALA A 163 -7.31 -2.96 13.98
C ALA A 163 -7.32 -2.80 15.50
N VAL A 164 -6.39 -2.02 16.06
CA VAL A 164 -6.36 -1.70 17.50
C VAL A 164 -7.60 -0.93 17.92
N GLU A 165 -8.01 0.09 17.16
CA GLU A 165 -9.20 0.90 17.46
C GLU A 165 -10.49 0.05 17.44
N GLU A 166 -10.67 -0.82 16.44
CA GLU A 166 -11.83 -1.71 16.37
C GLU A 166 -11.83 -2.75 17.50
N TYR A 167 -10.67 -3.29 17.87
CA TYR A 167 -10.58 -4.24 18.97
C TYR A 167 -10.92 -3.59 20.31
N GLU A 168 -10.51 -2.34 20.52
CA GLU A 168 -10.86 -1.57 21.72
C GLU A 168 -12.35 -1.28 21.81
N ALA A 169 -12.97 -0.90 20.69
CA ALA A 169 -14.42 -0.74 20.64
C ALA A 169 -15.14 -2.05 20.97
N LEU A 170 -14.71 -3.17 20.37
CA LEU A 170 -15.30 -4.48 20.64
C LEU A 170 -15.11 -4.91 22.10
N GLN A 171 -13.96 -4.59 22.70
CA GLN A 171 -13.69 -4.91 24.09
C GLN A 171 -14.54 -4.07 25.05
N ALA A 172 -14.81 -2.80 24.73
CA ALA A 172 -15.74 -1.97 25.48
C ALA A 172 -17.19 -2.50 25.39
N ASP A 173 -17.63 -2.90 24.19
CA ASP A 173 -18.96 -3.49 23.99
C ASP A 173 -19.12 -4.80 24.77
N LEU A 174 -18.08 -5.66 24.78
CA LEU A 174 -18.07 -6.91 25.53
C LEU A 174 -18.19 -6.67 27.04
N GLU A 175 -17.51 -5.66 27.57
CA GLU A 175 -17.59 -5.36 29.00
C GLU A 175 -18.98 -4.87 29.39
N LEU A 176 -19.58 -3.98 28.58
CA LEU A 176 -20.96 -3.55 28.75
C LEU A 176 -21.94 -4.74 28.70
N GLU A 177 -21.74 -5.68 27.76
CA GLU A 177 -22.59 -6.87 27.63
C GLU A 177 -22.51 -7.77 28.88
N LYS A 178 -21.32 -7.92 29.47
CA LYS A 178 -21.16 -8.66 30.73
C LYS A 178 -21.89 -7.99 31.87
N ASP A 179 -21.78 -6.68 32.00
CA ASP A 179 -22.46 -5.91 33.05
C ASP A 179 -23.98 -6.04 32.93
N LEU A 180 -24.50 -5.92 31.71
CA LEU A 180 -25.93 -6.10 31.44
C LEU A 180 -26.40 -7.53 31.73
N ARG A 181 -25.60 -8.55 31.42
CA ARG A 181 -25.92 -9.95 31.81
C ARG A 181 -25.93 -10.12 33.31
N ALA A 182 -24.94 -9.58 34.02
CA ALA A 182 -24.87 -9.67 35.47
C ALA A 182 -26.10 -9.01 36.12
N GLU A 183 -26.52 -7.85 35.61
CA GLU A 183 -27.71 -7.17 36.10
C GLU A 183 -29.00 -7.95 35.79
N ALA A 184 -29.11 -8.52 34.59
CA ALA A 184 -30.24 -9.40 34.23
C ALA A 184 -30.31 -10.65 35.12
N GLU A 185 -29.16 -11.25 35.47
CA GLU A 185 -29.10 -12.38 36.41
C GLU A 185 -29.55 -12.00 37.82
N LYS A 186 -29.10 -10.85 38.35
CA LYS A 186 -29.58 -10.34 39.65
C LYS A 186 -31.09 -10.13 39.63
N PHE A 187 -31.61 -9.51 38.57
CA PHE A 187 -33.04 -9.29 38.42
C PHE A 187 -33.84 -10.60 38.40
N ALA A 188 -33.37 -11.60 37.63
CA ALA A 188 -34.00 -12.92 37.58
C ALA A 188 -34.00 -13.62 38.95
N GLN A 189 -32.91 -13.52 39.71
CA GLN A 189 -32.82 -14.07 41.06
C GLN A 189 -33.81 -13.39 42.01
N GLN A 190 -33.87 -12.05 42.00
CA GLN A 190 -34.82 -11.29 42.82
C GLN A 190 -36.27 -11.67 42.49
N MET A 191 -36.61 -11.76 41.21
CA MET A 191 -37.94 -12.17 40.77
C MET A 191 -38.29 -13.60 41.22
N LEU A 192 -37.32 -14.53 41.18
CA LEU A 192 -37.53 -15.89 41.68
C LEU A 192 -37.79 -15.91 43.19
N VAL A 193 -37.06 -15.11 43.96
CA VAL A 193 -37.24 -14.99 45.42
C VAL A 193 -38.63 -14.43 45.74
N GLU A 194 -39.05 -13.35 45.06
CA GLU A 194 -40.38 -12.76 45.24
C GLU A 194 -41.48 -13.73 44.80
N GLN A 195 -41.32 -14.44 43.67
CA GLN A 195 -42.29 -15.46 43.26
C GLN A 195 -42.42 -16.58 44.31
N LYS A 196 -41.30 -17.03 44.89
CA LYS A 196 -41.32 -18.04 45.98
C LYS A 196 -42.00 -17.49 47.23
N LYS A 197 -41.78 -16.22 47.58
CA LYS A 197 -42.42 -15.55 48.73
C LYS A 197 -43.94 -15.43 48.52
N LEU A 198 -44.39 -14.94 47.36
CA LEU A 198 -45.81 -14.86 47.00
C LEU A 198 -46.47 -16.24 46.96
N LYS A 199 -45.81 -17.26 46.39
CA LYS A 199 -46.33 -18.65 46.42
C LYS A 199 -46.50 -19.18 47.84
N ARG A 200 -45.57 -18.88 48.75
CA ARG A 200 -45.70 -19.26 50.18
C ARG A 200 -46.87 -18.54 50.84
N GLN A 201 -47.02 -17.23 50.62
CA GLN A 201 -48.13 -16.44 51.15
C GLN A 201 -49.48 -16.92 50.61
N SER A 202 -49.58 -17.17 49.29
CA SER A 202 -50.77 -17.74 48.65
C SER A 202 -51.12 -19.11 49.23
N LYS A 203 -50.14 -20.01 49.39
CA LYS A 203 -50.35 -21.32 50.00
C LYS A 203 -50.82 -21.22 51.47
N ALA A 204 -50.27 -20.28 52.24
CA ALA A 204 -50.68 -20.04 53.62
C ALA A 204 -52.12 -19.49 53.72
N LEU A 205 -52.48 -18.55 52.84
CA LEU A 205 -53.87 -18.05 52.74
C LEU A 205 -54.84 -19.18 52.37
N MET A 206 -54.52 -19.97 51.34
CA MET A 206 -55.35 -21.09 50.89
C MET A 206 -55.55 -22.18 51.95
N HIS A 207 -54.59 -22.36 52.87
CA HIS A 207 -54.73 -23.31 53.97
C HIS A 207 -55.67 -22.80 55.08
N ASN A 208 -55.77 -21.48 55.29
CA ASN A 208 -56.50 -20.89 56.41
C ASN A 208 -57.96 -20.53 56.10
N ILE A 209 -58.43 -20.81 54.88
CA ILE A 209 -59.76 -20.41 54.41
C ILE A 209 -60.66 -21.64 54.34
N SER A 210 -61.73 -21.66 55.14
CA SER A 210 -62.90 -22.50 54.88
C SER A 210 -63.65 -21.92 53.66
N PRO A 211 -64.08 -22.74 52.67
CA PRO A 211 -64.55 -22.26 51.38
C PRO A 211 -65.93 -21.59 51.51
N SER A 212 -65.94 -20.29 51.80
CA SER A 212 -67.09 -19.43 51.56
C SER A 212 -67.23 -19.18 50.06
N GLU A 213 -68.42 -19.43 49.50
CA GLU A 213 -68.73 -19.30 48.07
C GLU A 213 -68.48 -17.88 47.54
N ALA A 214 -68.76 -16.86 48.36
CA ALA A 214 -68.48 -15.46 48.04
C ALA A 214 -66.98 -15.18 47.86
N LEU A 215 -66.13 -15.79 48.69
CA LEU A 215 -64.67 -15.65 48.59
C LEU A 215 -64.10 -16.40 47.39
N GLN A 216 -64.64 -17.57 47.05
CA GLN A 216 -64.28 -18.27 45.81
C GLN A 216 -64.64 -17.45 44.57
N ASN A 217 -65.80 -16.80 44.55
CA ASN A 217 -66.22 -15.95 43.44
C ASN A 217 -65.35 -14.70 43.31
N ALA A 218 -65.01 -14.03 44.42
CA ALA A 218 -64.07 -12.91 44.40
C ALA A 218 -62.66 -13.32 43.91
N LEU A 219 -62.16 -14.50 44.31
CA LEU A 219 -60.88 -15.01 43.82
C LEU A 219 -60.92 -15.33 42.32
N LYS A 220 -62.01 -15.91 41.81
CA LYS A 220 -62.21 -16.12 40.37
C LYS A 220 -62.23 -14.80 39.60
N GLU A 221 -62.88 -13.77 40.15
CA GLU A 221 -62.96 -12.45 39.54
C GLU A 221 -61.58 -11.76 39.52
N ILE A 222 -60.82 -11.80 40.61
CA ILE A 222 -59.43 -11.32 40.66
C ILE A 222 -58.57 -12.06 39.63
N THR A 223 -58.75 -13.38 39.48
CA THR A 223 -58.01 -14.18 38.48
C THR A 223 -58.37 -13.74 37.06
N SER A 224 -59.66 -13.50 36.78
CA SER A 224 -60.16 -13.02 35.48
C SER A 224 -59.63 -11.61 35.16
N LEU A 225 -59.68 -10.70 36.12
CA LEU A 225 -59.17 -9.33 35.98
C LEU A 225 -57.65 -9.32 35.80
N THR A 226 -56.92 -10.15 36.54
CA THR A 226 -55.46 -10.31 36.38
C THR A 226 -55.14 -10.80 34.97
N HIS A 227 -55.84 -11.82 34.47
CA HIS A 227 -55.66 -12.29 33.09
C HIS A 227 -55.96 -11.21 32.06
N LYS A 228 -57.06 -10.46 32.20
CA LYS A 228 -57.39 -9.34 31.30
C LYS A 228 -56.32 -8.26 31.31
N LEU A 229 -55.81 -7.89 32.48
CA LEU A 229 -54.78 -6.87 32.61
C LEU A 229 -53.44 -7.34 32.01
N GLU A 230 -53.07 -8.61 32.21
CA GLU A 230 -51.90 -9.21 31.58
C GLU A 230 -52.02 -9.25 30.05
N THR A 231 -53.24 -9.55 29.54
CA THR A 231 -53.55 -9.54 28.11
C THR A 231 -53.39 -8.15 27.52
N GLN A 232 -53.99 -7.13 28.14
CA GLN A 232 -53.85 -5.73 27.70
C GLN A 232 -52.39 -5.26 27.78
N ARG A 233 -51.65 -5.68 28.81
CA ARG A 233 -50.24 -5.31 28.96
C ARG A 233 -49.38 -5.93 27.84
N LEU A 234 -49.66 -7.18 27.45
CA LEU A 234 -49.00 -7.86 26.35
C LEU A 234 -49.35 -7.24 25.00
N GLU A 235 -50.61 -6.87 24.77
CA GLU A 235 -51.06 -6.16 23.56
C GLU A 235 -50.37 -4.80 23.44
N HIS A 236 -50.30 -4.03 24.53
CA HIS A 236 -49.60 -2.76 24.55
C HIS A 236 -48.10 -2.93 24.29
N GLN A 237 -47.47 -3.93 24.91
CA GLN A 237 -46.05 -4.22 24.69
C GLN A 237 -45.76 -4.65 23.25
N GLN A 238 -46.63 -5.46 22.64
CA GLN A 238 -46.52 -5.81 21.22
C GLN A 238 -46.65 -4.57 20.34
N GLN A 239 -47.64 -3.71 20.62
CA GLN A 239 -47.88 -2.48 19.85
C GLN A 239 -46.68 -1.53 19.92
N VAL A 240 -46.08 -1.33 21.10
CA VAL A 240 -44.84 -0.58 21.26
C VAL A 240 -43.70 -1.22 20.46
N HIS A 241 -43.57 -2.54 20.47
CA HIS A 241 -42.55 -3.27 19.73
C HIS A 241 -42.70 -3.15 18.20
N THR A 242 -43.94 -3.15 17.68
CA THR A 242 -44.21 -2.90 16.25
C THR A 242 -43.77 -1.51 15.83
N HIS A 243 -43.90 -0.51 16.70
CA HIS A 243 -43.45 0.86 16.43
C HIS A 243 -41.94 1.06 16.63
N THR A 244 -41.27 0.27 17.49
CA THR A 244 -39.81 0.34 17.66
C THR A 244 -39.04 -0.46 16.61
N SER A 245 -39.62 -1.55 16.09
CA SER A 245 -39.00 -2.45 15.11
C SER A 245 -38.42 -1.75 13.86
N PRO A 246 -39.11 -0.79 13.19
CA PRO A 246 -38.55 -0.06 12.05
C PRO A 246 -37.32 0.76 12.43
N PHE A 247 -37.31 1.35 13.63
CA PHE A 247 -36.20 2.15 14.14
C PHE A 247 -34.99 1.26 14.46
N THR A 248 -35.22 0.11 15.09
CA THR A 248 -34.18 -0.89 15.36
C THR A 248 -33.58 -1.44 14.07
N LEU A 249 -34.42 -1.73 13.07
CA LEU A 249 -33.97 -2.22 11.76
C LEU A 249 -33.15 -1.15 11.02
N PHE A 250 -33.54 0.12 11.12
CA PHE A 250 -32.82 1.25 10.54
C PHE A 250 -31.45 1.45 11.21
N VAL A 251 -31.36 1.37 12.54
CA VAL A 251 -30.08 1.41 13.27
C VAL A 251 -29.19 0.24 12.85
N HIS A 252 -29.73 -0.97 12.73
CA HIS A 252 -28.99 -2.14 12.26
C HIS A 252 -28.51 -2.00 10.80
N TYR A 253 -29.32 -1.35 9.95
CA TYR A 253 -28.97 -1.07 8.56
C TYR A 253 -27.86 -0.03 8.45
N LEU A 254 -27.92 1.05 9.21
CA LEU A 254 -26.86 2.06 9.31
C LEU A 254 -25.55 1.44 9.82
N HIS A 255 -25.63 0.64 10.87
CA HIS A 255 -24.47 -0.06 11.43
C HIS A 255 -23.85 -1.02 10.40
N ARG A 256 -24.69 -1.72 9.60
CA ARG A 256 -24.24 -2.59 8.51
C ARG A 256 -23.59 -1.81 7.36
N ILE A 257 -24.10 -0.63 7.00
CA ILE A 257 -23.50 0.26 5.98
C ILE A 257 -22.14 0.77 6.47
N GLU A 258 -22.05 1.17 7.73
CA GLU A 258 -20.81 1.65 8.32
C GLU A 258 -19.73 0.56 8.35
N HIS A 259 -20.12 -0.66 8.71
CA HIS A 259 -19.27 -1.84 8.65
C HIS A 259 -18.87 -2.19 7.20
N HIS A 260 -19.78 -2.06 6.23
CA HIS A 260 -19.48 -2.28 4.81
C HIS A 260 -18.55 -1.23 4.22
N ARG A 261 -18.65 0.03 4.69
CA ARG A 261 -17.77 1.13 4.28
C ARG A 261 -16.35 0.91 4.79
N LYS A 262 -16.21 0.43 6.03
CA LYS A 262 -14.92 -0.03 6.58
C LYS A 262 -14.39 -1.24 5.78
N PHE A 263 -15.22 -2.26 5.52
CA PHE A 263 -14.86 -3.47 4.76
C PHE A 263 -14.37 -3.18 3.32
N LYS A 264 -15.04 -2.30 2.57
CA LYS A 264 -14.60 -1.89 1.23
C LYS A 264 -13.28 -1.13 1.24
N GLY A 265 -12.99 -0.40 2.32
CA GLY A 265 -11.69 0.20 2.55
C GLY A 265 -10.59 -0.86 2.64
N TYR A 266 -10.83 -1.96 3.36
CA TYR A 266 -9.90 -3.09 3.46
C TYR A 266 -9.75 -3.86 2.14
N GLU A 267 -10.81 -4.03 1.35
CA GLU A 267 -10.71 -4.70 0.03
C GLU A 267 -9.82 -3.94 -0.95
N TYR A 268 -10.04 -2.62 -1.09
CA TYR A 268 -9.21 -1.78 -1.96
C TYR A 268 -7.76 -1.74 -1.49
N PHE A 269 -7.55 -1.75 -0.18
CA PHE A 269 -6.24 -1.71 0.45
C PHE A 269 -5.47 -3.04 0.31
N CYS A 270 -6.15 -4.17 0.51
CA CYS A 270 -5.60 -5.50 0.27
C CYS A 270 -5.30 -5.72 -1.22
N PHE A 271 -6.11 -5.15 -2.12
CA PHE A 271 -5.84 -5.20 -3.56
C PHE A 271 -4.55 -4.45 -3.93
N VAL A 272 -4.38 -3.21 -3.45
CA VAL A 272 -3.15 -2.44 -3.66
C VAL A 272 -1.94 -3.14 -3.04
N PHE A 273 -2.10 -3.71 -1.85
CA PHE A 273 -1.04 -4.49 -1.20
C PHE A 273 -0.68 -5.76 -1.99
N GLY A 274 -1.68 -6.47 -2.54
CA GLY A 274 -1.49 -7.64 -3.38
C GLY A 274 -0.68 -7.34 -4.65
N CYS A 275 -0.99 -6.22 -5.32
CA CYS A 275 -0.22 -5.79 -6.50
C CYS A 275 1.25 -5.50 -6.15
N VAL A 276 1.51 -4.82 -5.04
CA VAL A 276 2.88 -4.48 -4.62
C VAL A 276 3.68 -5.72 -4.21
N VAL A 277 3.04 -6.68 -3.52
CA VAL A 277 3.67 -7.95 -3.14
C VAL A 277 3.98 -8.80 -4.37
N GLU A 278 3.07 -8.90 -5.35
CA GLU A 278 3.32 -9.61 -6.60
C GLU A 278 4.49 -9.03 -7.39
N GLU A 279 4.61 -7.71 -7.42
CA GLU A 279 5.68 -7.00 -8.13
C GLU A 279 7.05 -7.20 -7.45
N LEU A 280 7.09 -7.14 -6.11
CA LEU A 280 8.27 -7.49 -5.32
C LEU A 280 8.66 -8.96 -5.46
N GLN A 281 7.67 -9.87 -5.51
CA GLN A 281 7.91 -11.30 -5.67
C GLN A 281 8.43 -11.65 -7.07
N LYS A 282 7.96 -10.97 -8.12
CA LYS A 282 8.52 -11.06 -9.48
C LYS A 282 9.97 -10.61 -9.55
N LYS A 283 10.30 -9.48 -8.92
CA LYS A 283 11.69 -8.99 -8.86
C LYS A 283 12.59 -9.96 -8.10
N LEU A 284 12.12 -10.55 -7.00
CA LEU A 284 12.86 -11.55 -6.25
C LEU A 284 13.10 -12.84 -7.07
N GLN A 285 12.11 -13.29 -7.84
CA GLN A 285 12.25 -14.45 -8.74
C GLN A 285 13.20 -14.19 -9.91
N GLN A 286 13.26 -12.96 -10.44
CA GLN A 286 14.24 -12.58 -11.48
C GLN A 286 15.68 -12.57 -10.97
N VAL A 287 15.90 -12.20 -9.71
CA VAL A 287 17.22 -12.26 -9.07
C VAL A 287 17.60 -13.69 -8.69
N SER A 288 16.62 -14.57 -8.44
CA SER A 288 16.85 -15.94 -7.98
C SER A 288 17.07 -16.99 -9.09
N ASN A 289 16.84 -16.68 -10.37
CA ASN A 289 17.00 -17.63 -11.47
C ASN A 289 17.97 -17.11 -12.57
N PRO A 290 19.22 -17.61 -12.65
CA PRO A 290 20.04 -17.48 -13.85
C PRO A 290 19.54 -18.45 -14.94
N VAL A 291 19.72 -18.08 -16.21
CA VAL A 291 19.33 -18.84 -17.42
C VAL A 291 19.74 -20.33 -17.32
N PRO A 292 18.86 -21.31 -17.65
CA PRO A 292 19.24 -22.71 -17.67
C PRO A 292 20.18 -23.03 -18.84
N ALA A 293 21.31 -23.68 -18.55
CA ALA A 293 22.14 -24.38 -19.53
C ALA A 293 21.35 -25.55 -20.18
N PRO A 294 21.71 -25.98 -21.40
CA PRO A 294 20.96 -27.01 -22.14
C PRO A 294 20.94 -28.37 -21.41
N PRO A 295 19.87 -29.17 -21.56
CA PRO A 295 19.61 -30.34 -20.71
C PRO A 295 20.56 -31.50 -21.01
N ALA A 296 21.13 -32.08 -19.95
CA ALA A 296 21.81 -33.38 -19.97
C ALA A 296 20.77 -34.53 -20.04
N PRO A 297 21.14 -35.71 -20.59
CA PRO A 297 20.20 -36.79 -20.87
C PRO A 297 19.63 -37.42 -19.58
N PRO A 298 18.39 -37.96 -19.62
CA PRO A 298 17.68 -38.41 -18.43
C PRO A 298 18.25 -39.74 -17.89
N PRO A 299 18.32 -39.91 -16.55
CA PRO A 299 18.62 -41.19 -15.91
C PRO A 299 17.42 -42.15 -15.96
N PRO A 300 17.66 -43.48 -15.85
CA PRO A 300 16.64 -44.52 -16.06
C PRO A 300 15.57 -44.57 -14.95
N PRO A 301 14.35 -45.04 -15.25
CA PRO A 301 13.22 -45.01 -14.32
C PRO A 301 13.28 -46.12 -13.25
N PRO A 302 12.78 -45.86 -12.02
CA PRO A 302 12.63 -46.87 -10.99
C PRO A 302 11.41 -47.80 -11.21
N PRO A 303 11.41 -49.01 -10.62
CA PRO A 303 10.37 -50.04 -10.83
C PRO A 303 9.01 -49.71 -10.16
N PRO A 304 7.90 -50.30 -10.66
CA PRO A 304 6.54 -49.92 -10.30
C PRO A 304 6.05 -50.51 -8.96
N PRO A 305 5.15 -49.82 -8.24
CA PRO A 305 4.45 -50.35 -7.06
C PRO A 305 3.21 -51.21 -7.42
N PRO A 306 2.78 -52.13 -6.52
CA PRO A 306 1.66 -53.06 -6.73
C PRO A 306 0.25 -52.43 -6.62
N PRO A 307 -0.80 -53.11 -7.13
CA PRO A 307 -2.10 -52.51 -7.46
C PRO A 307 -3.11 -52.37 -6.29
N PRO A 308 -4.10 -51.45 -6.40
CA PRO A 308 -5.17 -51.25 -5.42
C PRO A 308 -6.46 -52.10 -5.69
N PRO A 309 -7.30 -52.34 -4.66
CA PRO A 309 -8.61 -53.00 -4.78
C PRO A 309 -9.79 -52.07 -5.23
N PRO A 310 -10.97 -52.64 -5.64
CA PRO A 310 -12.01 -52.01 -6.50
C PRO A 310 -13.15 -51.25 -5.75
N PRO A 311 -14.13 -50.62 -6.46
CA PRO A 311 -14.67 -49.29 -6.10
C PRO A 311 -16.02 -49.30 -5.35
N SER A 312 -16.29 -48.20 -4.64
CA SER A 312 -17.59 -47.91 -4.00
C SER A 312 -18.26 -46.70 -4.65
N MET A 313 -19.55 -46.85 -4.94
CA MET A 313 -20.38 -45.96 -5.74
C MET A 313 -20.60 -44.59 -5.10
N ALA A 314 -20.49 -43.55 -5.92
CA ALA A 314 -20.95 -42.20 -5.57
C ALA A 314 -22.48 -42.12 -5.70
N THR A 315 -23.15 -41.74 -4.61
CA THR A 315 -24.50 -41.17 -4.66
C THR A 315 -24.47 -39.89 -3.85
N ASN A 316 -24.77 -38.75 -4.50
CA ASN A 316 -24.84 -37.42 -3.89
C ASN A 316 -26.27 -37.14 -3.39
N PRO A 317 -26.53 -36.89 -2.09
CA PRO A 317 -27.81 -36.39 -1.61
C PRO A 317 -27.66 -35.07 -0.84
N LEU A 318 -27.18 -34.00 -1.49
CA LEU A 318 -26.96 -32.70 -0.84
C LEU A 318 -27.86 -31.55 -1.33
N ARG A 319 -29.09 -31.86 -1.76
CA ARG A 319 -30.08 -30.81 -2.07
C ARG A 319 -31.36 -30.82 -1.23
N LEU A 320 -31.62 -31.87 -0.46
CA LEU A 320 -32.85 -31.97 0.36
C LEU A 320 -32.67 -31.55 1.83
N VAL A 321 -31.44 -31.50 2.35
CA VAL A 321 -31.16 -31.37 3.80
C VAL A 321 -31.25 -29.92 4.34
N LYS A 322 -31.31 -28.88 3.49
CA LYS A 322 -31.19 -27.48 3.95
C LYS A 322 -32.48 -26.87 4.52
N LYS A 323 -33.66 -27.38 4.18
CA LYS A 323 -34.94 -26.84 4.70
C LYS A 323 -35.28 -27.37 6.11
N ASP A 324 -35.00 -28.64 6.38
CA ASP A 324 -35.32 -29.26 7.66
C ASP A 324 -34.45 -28.76 8.82
N ILE A 325 -33.16 -28.49 8.59
CA ILE A 325 -32.24 -28.01 9.65
C ILE A 325 -32.72 -26.67 10.24
N ARG A 326 -33.25 -25.77 9.41
CA ARG A 326 -33.67 -24.43 9.86
C ARG A 326 -34.94 -24.50 10.71
N GLN A 327 -35.91 -25.33 10.33
CA GLN A 327 -37.14 -25.52 11.11
C GLN A 327 -36.90 -26.32 12.39
N GLN A 328 -35.97 -27.28 12.35
CA GLN A 328 -35.56 -28.02 13.53
C GLN A 328 -34.83 -27.13 14.54
N ALA A 329 -33.95 -26.25 14.08
CA ALA A 329 -33.26 -25.28 14.96
C ALA A 329 -34.22 -24.28 15.62
N VAL A 330 -35.24 -23.81 14.90
CA VAL A 330 -36.24 -22.87 15.45
C VAL A 330 -37.15 -23.57 16.47
N SER A 331 -37.56 -24.80 16.19
CA SER A 331 -38.37 -25.60 17.12
C SER A 331 -37.58 -25.91 18.41
N GLU A 332 -36.31 -26.30 18.28
CA GLU A 332 -35.44 -26.56 19.43
C GLU A 332 -35.20 -25.29 20.26
N MET A 333 -35.01 -24.13 19.61
CA MET A 333 -34.85 -22.84 20.28
C MET A 333 -36.10 -22.46 21.07
N MET A 334 -37.29 -22.59 20.47
CA MET A 334 -38.57 -22.33 21.15
C MET A 334 -38.80 -23.26 22.34
N GLU A 335 -38.40 -24.52 22.22
CA GLU A 335 -38.53 -25.51 23.30
C GLU A 335 -37.57 -25.22 24.47
N ARG A 336 -36.36 -24.75 24.19
CA ARG A 336 -35.38 -24.29 25.20
C ARG A 336 -35.85 -23.05 25.95
N ILE A 337 -36.52 -22.12 25.27
CA ILE A 337 -37.15 -20.95 25.91
C ILE A 337 -38.28 -21.40 26.85
N LYS A 338 -39.12 -22.33 26.41
CA LYS A 338 -40.25 -22.86 27.19
C LYS A 338 -39.82 -23.64 28.43
N LYS A 339 -38.67 -24.33 28.38
CA LYS A 339 -38.09 -25.08 29.51
C LYS A 339 -37.24 -24.23 30.46
N GLY A 340 -36.96 -22.97 30.10
CA GLY A 340 -36.13 -22.05 30.86
C GLY A 340 -34.63 -22.24 30.56
N ILE A 341 -33.94 -21.14 30.29
CA ILE A 341 -32.51 -21.13 29.97
C ILE A 341 -31.72 -20.95 31.26
N GLN A 342 -30.97 -21.97 31.67
CA GLN A 342 -30.00 -21.85 32.77
C GLN A 342 -28.77 -21.09 32.27
N LEU A 343 -28.65 -19.82 32.63
CA LEU A 343 -27.42 -19.05 32.46
C LEU A 343 -26.40 -19.58 33.47
N ARG A 344 -25.20 -19.93 32.99
CA ARG A 344 -24.12 -20.36 33.88
C ARG A 344 -23.54 -19.13 34.58
N PRO A 345 -23.33 -19.17 35.91
CA PRO A 345 -22.68 -18.09 36.64
C PRO A 345 -21.30 -17.78 36.05
N VAL A 346 -21.03 -16.50 35.83
CA VAL A 346 -19.70 -16.03 35.41
C VAL A 346 -18.75 -16.20 36.59
N GLY A 347 -18.04 -17.33 36.65
CA GLY A 347 -16.97 -17.50 37.63
C GLY A 347 -16.42 -18.90 37.89
N HIS A 348 -17.05 -20.00 37.46
CA HIS A 348 -16.52 -21.34 37.71
C HIS A 348 -16.50 -22.21 36.45
N SER A 349 -15.40 -22.13 35.71
CA SER A 349 -14.99 -23.17 34.77
C SER A 349 -14.20 -24.25 35.51
N SER A 350 -14.89 -25.22 36.11
CA SER A 350 -14.28 -26.53 36.35
C SER A 350 -14.49 -27.36 35.10
N ASN A 351 -13.47 -27.41 34.22
CA ASN A 351 -13.05 -28.63 33.53
C ASN A 351 -11.83 -28.38 32.62
N ARG A 352 -10.70 -28.83 33.16
CA ARG A 352 -9.49 -29.37 32.53
C ARG A 352 -9.58 -29.63 31.02
N ALA A 353 -9.18 -28.63 30.23
CA ALA A 353 -8.54 -28.81 28.92
C ALA A 353 -7.46 -27.73 28.84
N LYS A 354 -6.22 -28.13 28.51
CA LYS A 354 -5.05 -27.24 28.44
C LYS A 354 -5.41 -25.97 27.68
N GLN A 355 -5.46 -24.83 28.38
CA GLN A 355 -5.48 -23.52 27.74
C GLN A 355 -4.07 -23.25 27.19
N PRO A 356 -3.91 -22.76 25.95
CA PRO A 356 -2.78 -21.91 25.63
C PRO A 356 -2.87 -20.69 26.57
N GLU A 357 -1.74 -20.27 27.15
CA GLU A 357 -1.66 -19.16 28.09
C GLU A 357 -2.54 -17.98 27.65
N ARG A 358 -3.42 -17.52 28.56
CA ARG A 358 -4.01 -16.18 28.48
C ARG A 358 -2.89 -15.17 28.63
N ILE A 359 -2.22 -14.84 27.53
CA ILE A 359 -1.52 -13.57 27.41
C ILE A 359 -2.62 -12.51 27.55
N GLY A 360 -2.54 -11.67 28.58
CA GLY A 360 -3.57 -10.68 28.87
C GLY A 360 -3.87 -9.87 27.61
N SER A 361 -5.14 -9.77 27.22
CA SER A 361 -5.58 -8.98 26.07
C SER A 361 -5.10 -7.52 26.18
N SER A 362 -4.92 -7.03 27.41
CA SER A 362 -4.29 -5.74 27.72
C SER A 362 -2.83 -5.68 27.26
N SER A 363 -2.04 -6.76 27.42
CA SER A 363 -0.61 -6.81 27.09
C SER A 363 -0.37 -6.69 25.60
N ALA A 364 -1.02 -7.54 24.78
CA ALA A 364 -0.79 -7.53 23.34
C ALA A 364 -1.24 -6.22 22.67
N ILE A 365 -2.35 -5.63 23.14
CA ILE A 365 -2.84 -4.33 22.64
C ILE A 365 -1.94 -3.19 23.13
N GLN A 366 -1.48 -3.22 24.38
CA GLN A 366 -0.53 -2.22 24.88
C GLN A 366 0.83 -2.32 24.17
N GLU A 367 1.28 -3.52 23.83
CA GLU A 367 2.49 -3.74 23.04
C GLU A 367 2.31 -3.21 21.62
N LEU A 368 1.20 -3.52 20.94
CA LEU A 368 0.87 -2.96 19.63
C LEU A 368 0.80 -1.43 19.67
N LYS A 369 0.13 -0.85 20.68
CA LYS A 369 0.13 0.61 20.91
C LYS A 369 1.54 1.15 21.12
N GLY A 370 2.36 0.44 21.90
CA GLY A 370 3.75 0.77 22.17
C GLY A 370 4.64 0.75 20.93
N ILE A 371 4.31 -0.05 19.90
CA ILE A 371 5.03 -0.10 18.62
C ILE A 371 4.51 0.98 17.65
N LEU A 372 3.21 1.30 17.70
CA LEU A 372 2.59 2.31 16.83
C LEU A 372 2.97 3.76 17.20
N VAL A 373 3.29 4.04 18.47
CA VAL A 373 3.62 5.40 18.95
C VAL A 373 5.03 5.88 18.53
N PRO A 374 6.12 5.09 18.68
CA PRO A 374 7.47 5.51 18.31
C PRO A 374 7.64 5.69 16.81
N ALA A 375 7.06 4.79 16.01
CA ALA A 375 7.19 4.84 14.55
C ALA A 375 6.66 6.15 13.98
N TYR A 376 5.55 6.68 14.51
CA TYR A 376 4.99 7.94 14.05
C TYR A 376 5.98 9.12 14.19
N PHE A 377 6.81 9.11 15.24
CA PHE A 377 7.81 10.15 15.48
C PHE A 377 9.09 9.97 14.67
N THR A 378 9.57 8.74 14.46
CA THR A 378 10.75 8.48 13.61
C THR A 378 10.47 8.73 12.14
N TYR A 379 9.28 8.41 11.64
CA TYR A 379 8.89 8.66 10.25
C TYR A 379 8.78 10.16 9.94
N LEU A 380 8.34 10.97 10.90
CA LEU A 380 8.31 12.44 10.78
C LEU A 380 9.71 13.07 10.75
N TYR A 381 10.71 12.41 11.36
CA TYR A 381 12.10 12.87 11.38
C TYR A 381 12.90 12.48 10.15
N LEU A 382 12.55 11.36 9.48
CA LEU A 382 13.22 10.90 8.25
C LEU A 382 12.72 11.61 6.99
N PHE A 383 11.56 12.27 7.05
CA PHE A 383 10.96 13.01 5.93
C PHE A 383 11.16 14.53 5.99
N ARG A 384 11.95 15.01 6.97
CA ARG A 384 12.39 16.40 7.10
C ARG A 384 13.88 16.47 6.83
#